data_AF-A0A402BFB5-F1
#
_entry.id   AF-A0A402BFB5-F1
#
_cell.length_a   1.000
_cell.length_b   1.000
_cell.length_c   1.000
_cell.angle_alpha   90.00
_cell.angle_beta   90.00
_cell.angle_gamma   90.00
#
_symmetry.space_group_name_H-M   'P 1'
#
loop_
_entity.id
_entity.type
_entity.pdbx_description
1 polymer ?
#
loop_
_entity_poly.entity_id
_entity_poly.type
_entity_poly.pdbx_seq_one_letter_code
_entity_poly.pdbx_strand_id
1 'polypeptide(L)'
;MPEIDYLLSPVGFLRSALTKRENAPRQGNEGAPDAWLEVHSTVSGGLDGIAVGQDIIVITWFHQAQRDILKVYPRNDQTLPWQVFLRHDLLIVPIPLAYIG
;
A
#
# COMPACT_ATOMS: atom_id res chain seq x y z
N MET A 1 13.40 4.87 25.19
CA MET A 1 11.93 4.73 25.15
C MET A 1 11.64 3.25 25.26
N PRO A 2 10.63 2.82 26.04
CA PRO A 2 10.24 1.42 26.06
C PRO A 2 9.85 1.00 24.63
N GLU A 3 10.25 -0.19 24.23
CA GLU A 3 9.73 -0.82 23.02
C GLU A 3 8.22 -1.02 23.23
N ILE A 4 7.41 -0.38 22.39
CA ILE A 4 5.96 -0.58 22.38
C ILE A 4 5.65 -1.40 21.15
N ASP A 5 5.21 -2.63 21.36
CA ASP A 5 4.74 -3.50 20.30
C ASP A 5 3.29 -3.12 19.95
N TYR A 6 3.03 -2.96 18.66
CA TYR A 6 1.70 -2.72 18.13
C TYR A 6 1.24 -3.93 17.31
N LEU A 7 0.09 -4.48 17.67
CA LEU A 7 -0.56 -5.51 16.88
C LEU A 7 -1.48 -4.87 15.84
N LEU A 8 -1.23 -5.14 14.57
CA LEU A 8 -2.07 -4.69 13.46
C LEU A 8 -3.05 -5.79 13.05
N SER A 9 -4.33 -5.43 12.98
CA SER A 9 -5.39 -6.30 12.45
C SER A 9 -5.84 -5.77 11.09
N PRO A 10 -5.75 -6.57 10.01
CA PRO A 10 -6.20 -6.11 8.70
C PRO A 10 -7.72 -5.89 8.70
N VAL A 11 -8.14 -4.76 8.15
CA VAL A 11 -9.56 -4.40 7.97
C VAL A 11 -10.12 -4.92 6.64
N GLY A 12 -9.26 -5.46 5.78
CA GLY A 12 -9.59 -5.93 4.44
C GLY A 12 -8.35 -6.33 3.65
N PHE A 13 -8.57 -6.71 2.39
CA PHE A 13 -7.54 -7.14 1.45
C PHE A 13 -7.65 -6.44 0.10
N LEU A 14 -6.51 -6.21 -0.54
CA LEU A 14 -6.45 -5.68 -1.89
C LEU A 14 -6.29 -6.83 -2.89
N ARG A 15 -7.12 -6.88 -3.93
CA ARG A 15 -7.01 -7.78 -5.07
C ARG A 15 -6.66 -6.99 -6.32
N SER A 16 -5.69 -7.44 -7.08
CA SER A 16 -5.36 -6.86 -8.38
C SER A 16 -4.88 -7.94 -9.35
N ALA A 17 -4.72 -7.57 -10.61
CA ALA A 17 -4.11 -8.44 -11.61
C ALA A 17 -2.60 -8.69 -11.36
N LEU A 18 -1.98 -7.97 -10.42
CA LEU A 18 -0.56 -8.09 -10.10
C LEU A 18 -0.30 -9.33 -9.25
N THR A 19 0.16 -10.41 -9.89
CA THR A 19 0.48 -11.68 -9.22
C THR A 19 1.95 -11.81 -8.79
N LYS A 20 2.83 -10.96 -9.32
CA LYS A 20 4.26 -10.94 -9.00
C LYS A 20 4.72 -9.53 -8.63
N ARG A 21 5.58 -9.44 -7.62
CA ARG A 21 6.17 -8.16 -7.16
C ARG A 21 6.90 -7.41 -8.27
N GLU A 22 7.61 -8.12 -9.15
CA GLU A 22 8.37 -7.53 -10.26
C GLU A 22 7.49 -6.82 -11.31
N ASN A 23 6.21 -7.19 -11.38
CA ASN A 23 5.24 -6.59 -12.29
C ASN A 23 4.54 -5.37 -11.68
N ALA A 24 4.68 -5.16 -10.37
CA ALA A 24 4.06 -4.02 -9.71
C ALA A 24 4.79 -2.72 -10.10
N PRO A 25 4.05 -1.63 -10.36
CA PRO A 25 4.68 -0.33 -10.64
C PRO A 25 5.48 0.12 -9.43
N ARG A 26 6.53 0.92 -9.66
CA ARG A 26 7.38 1.40 -8.56
C ARG A 26 6.67 2.47 -7.74
N GLN A 27 5.68 3.14 -8.32
CA GLN A 27 4.82 4.14 -7.67
C GLN A 27 3.35 4.00 -8.12
N GLY A 28 2.40 4.38 -7.26
CA GLY A 28 0.97 4.27 -7.58
C GLY A 28 0.52 5.14 -8.77
N ASN A 29 1.22 6.26 -9.02
CA ASN A 29 0.94 7.15 -10.14
C ASN A 29 1.60 6.73 -11.47
N GLU A 30 2.34 5.61 -11.50
CA GLU A 30 2.99 5.08 -12.71
C GLU A 30 2.08 4.13 -13.51
N GLY A 31 0.75 4.25 -13.36
CA GLY A 31 -0.22 3.42 -14.06
C GLY A 31 -0.46 2.07 -13.39
N ALA A 32 -0.72 2.09 -12.07
CA ALA A 32 -1.19 0.90 -11.37
C ALA A 32 -2.50 0.39 -11.99
N PRO A 33 -2.67 -0.94 -12.18
CA PRO A 33 -3.92 -1.48 -12.66
C PRO A 33 -5.03 -1.29 -11.62
N ASP A 34 -6.26 -1.36 -12.09
CA ASP A 34 -7.44 -1.38 -11.22
C ASP A 34 -7.32 -2.51 -10.18
N ALA A 35 -7.81 -2.22 -8.99
CA ALA A 35 -7.76 -3.12 -7.85
C ALA A 35 -9.04 -3.05 -7.04
N TRP A 36 -9.42 -4.19 -6.47
CA TRP A 36 -10.58 -4.33 -5.59
C TRP A 36 -10.14 -4.30 -4.14
N LEU A 37 -10.80 -3.45 -3.34
CA LEU A 37 -10.63 -3.42 -1.89
C LEU A 37 -11.74 -4.22 -1.23
N GLU A 38 -11.44 -5.45 -0.82
CA GLU A 38 -12.34 -6.32 -0.05
C GLU A 38 -12.29 -5.91 1.42
N VAL A 39 -13.33 -5.23 1.93
CA VAL A 39 -13.39 -4.79 3.33
C VAL A 39 -14.22 -5.78 4.16
N HIS A 40 -13.76 -6.09 5.37
CA HIS A 40 -14.49 -6.98 6.28
C HIS A 40 -15.84 -6.38 6.67
N SER A 41 -16.88 -7.22 6.70
CA SER A 41 -18.24 -6.78 7.05
C SER A 41 -18.33 -6.09 8.41
N THR A 42 -17.49 -6.48 9.37
CA THR A 42 -17.43 -5.92 10.73
C THR A 42 -17.00 -4.46 10.78
N VAL A 43 -16.31 -3.96 9.75
CA VAL A 43 -15.84 -2.56 9.66
C VAL A 43 -16.43 -1.81 8.46
N SER A 44 -17.39 -2.42 7.75
CA SER A 44 -17.99 -1.88 6.53
C SER A 44 -18.65 -0.50 6.72
N GLY A 45 -19.26 -0.24 7.89
CA GLY A 45 -19.83 1.08 8.21
C GLY A 45 -18.80 2.21 8.26
N GLY A 46 -17.49 1.89 8.35
CA GLY A 46 -16.42 2.89 8.21
C GLY A 46 -16.24 3.44 6.79
N LEU A 47 -16.91 2.84 5.80
CA LEU A 47 -16.90 3.29 4.41
C LEU A 47 -18.06 4.23 4.06
N ASP A 48 -18.95 4.51 5.02
CA ASP A 48 -20.11 5.37 4.79
C ASP A 48 -19.66 6.77 4.32
N GLY A 49 -20.21 7.21 3.19
CA GLY A 49 -19.87 8.49 2.56
C GLY A 49 -18.77 8.43 1.50
N ILE A 50 -18.15 7.26 1.29
CA ILE A 50 -17.29 7.03 0.12
C ILE A 50 -18.16 6.88 -1.13
N ALA A 51 -17.83 7.64 -2.16
CA ALA A 51 -18.51 7.65 -3.45
C ALA A 51 -17.54 7.39 -4.61
N VAL A 52 -18.08 6.87 -5.71
CA VAL A 52 -17.31 6.65 -6.94
C VAL A 52 -16.72 7.97 -7.44
N GLY A 53 -15.45 7.95 -7.84
CA GLY A 53 -14.71 9.12 -8.31
C GLY A 53 -14.05 9.94 -7.20
N GLN A 54 -14.19 9.55 -5.93
CA GLN A 54 -13.41 10.16 -4.84
C GLN A 54 -12.02 9.54 -4.74
N ASP A 55 -11.03 10.40 -4.48
CA ASP A 55 -9.69 9.98 -4.12
C ASP A 55 -9.68 9.51 -2.65
N ILE A 56 -9.18 8.29 -2.43
CA ILE A 56 -8.99 7.73 -1.09
C ILE A 56 -7.52 7.41 -0.85
N ILE A 57 -7.09 7.55 0.39
CA ILE A 57 -5.78 7.10 0.84
C ILE A 57 -5.92 5.68 1.40
N VAL A 58 -5.25 4.72 0.76
CA VAL A 58 -5.17 3.35 1.25
C VAL A 58 -3.84 3.15 1.96
N ILE A 59 -3.94 2.83 3.25
CA ILE A 59 -2.84 2.39 4.09
C ILE A 59 -2.78 0.87 3.99
N THR A 60 -1.72 0.33 3.41
CA THR A 60 -1.59 -1.11 3.16
C THR A 60 -0.28 -1.68 3.68
N TRP A 61 -0.31 -2.98 3.98
CA TRP A 61 0.83 -3.75 4.45
C TRP A 61 1.43 -4.59 3.32
N PHE A 62 2.65 -4.27 2.93
CA PHE A 62 3.41 -5.09 1.99
C PHE A 62 3.98 -6.33 2.69
N HIS A 63 3.19 -7.40 2.74
CA HIS A 63 3.54 -8.65 3.40
C HIS A 63 4.83 -9.32 2.87
N GLN A 64 5.25 -9.02 1.63
CA GLN A 64 6.50 -9.51 1.03
C GLN A 64 7.66 -8.50 1.10
N ALA A 65 7.48 -7.36 1.77
CA ALA A 65 8.55 -6.38 1.91
C ALA A 65 9.67 -6.90 2.82
N GLN A 66 10.92 -6.60 2.45
CA GLN A 66 12.09 -6.92 3.25
C GLN A 66 12.26 -5.84 4.32
N ARG A 67 12.28 -6.23 5.59
CA ARG A 67 12.23 -5.31 6.75
C ARG A 67 13.60 -5.04 7.37
N ASP A 68 14.58 -5.84 6.99
CA ASP A 68 15.95 -5.77 7.53
C ASP A 68 16.87 -4.88 6.66
N ILE A 69 16.33 -4.28 5.59
CA ILE A 69 17.06 -3.38 4.70
C ILE A 69 16.93 -1.93 5.20
N LEU A 70 18.07 -1.31 5.51
CA LEU A 70 18.14 0.06 6.04
C LEU A 70 18.44 1.13 4.97
N LYS A 71 18.97 0.71 3.81
CA LYS A 71 19.36 1.60 2.72
C LYS A 71 18.93 1.01 1.39
N VAL A 72 18.35 1.84 0.54
CA VAL A 72 17.92 1.46 -0.81
C VAL A 72 18.38 2.52 -1.80
N TYR A 73 18.56 2.10 -3.05
CA TYR A 73 18.58 3.05 -4.17
C TYR A 73 17.13 3.44 -4.46
N PRO A 74 16.76 4.73 -4.35
CA PRO A 74 15.43 5.18 -4.72
C PRO A 74 15.11 4.75 -6.14
N ARG A 75 13.91 4.17 -6.34
CA ARG A 75 13.46 3.65 -7.65
C ARG A 75 14.41 2.63 -8.29
N ASN A 76 15.33 2.01 -7.53
CA ASN A 76 16.42 1.18 -8.05
C ASN A 76 17.34 1.92 -9.04
N ASP A 77 17.43 3.25 -8.94
CA ASP A 77 18.30 4.08 -9.76
C ASP A 77 19.63 4.29 -9.05
N GLN A 78 20.69 3.68 -9.58
CA GLN A 78 22.03 3.75 -9.01
C GLN A 78 22.72 5.10 -9.24
N THR A 79 22.14 5.97 -10.09
CA THR A 79 22.63 7.33 -10.28
C THR A 79 22.22 8.27 -9.14
N LEU A 80 21.24 7.86 -8.32
CA LEU A 80 20.81 8.58 -7.13
C LEU A 80 21.60 8.12 -5.90
N PRO A 81 21.91 9.04 -4.96
CA PRO A 81 22.60 8.66 -3.73
C PRO A 81 21.74 7.73 -2.88
N TRP A 82 22.40 6.86 -2.11
CA TRP A 82 21.74 6.00 -1.12
C TRP A 82 20.87 6.84 -0.17
N GLN A 83 19.63 6.42 0.01
CA GLN A 83 18.75 7.02 1.02
C GLN A 83 18.48 6.01 2.12
N VAL A 84 18.49 6.51 3.36
CA VAL A 84 18.03 5.73 4.52
C VAL A 84 16.54 5.51 4.35
N PHE A 85 16.13 4.25 4.25
CA PHE A 85 14.72 3.91 4.33
C PHE A 85 14.40 3.77 5.82
N LEU A 86 13.81 4.82 6.40
CA LEU A 86 13.28 4.71 7.75
C LEU A 86 12.22 3.62 7.73
N ARG A 87 12.40 2.57 8.54
CA ARG A 87 11.37 1.56 8.89
C ARG A 87 9.99 2.21 8.90
N HIS A 88 9.26 2.10 7.80
CA HIS A 88 7.87 2.51 7.74
C HIS A 88 7.14 1.41 7.01
N ASP A 89 6.40 0.69 7.84
CA ASP A 89 5.56 -0.45 7.51
C ASP A 89 4.34 -0.09 6.66
N LEU A 90 4.23 1.19 6.30
CA LEU A 90 3.10 1.83 5.69
C LEU A 90 3.57 2.56 4.43
N LEU A 91 3.21 2.04 3.27
CA LEU A 91 3.20 2.84 2.06
C LEU A 91 1.77 3.28 1.81
N ILE A 92 1.57 4.58 1.79
CA ILE A 92 0.36 5.20 1.26
C ILE A 92 0.41 5.03 -0.25
N VAL A 93 -0.46 4.19 -0.78
CA VAL A 93 -0.64 4.07 -2.22
C VAL A 93 -1.96 4.75 -2.55
N PRO A 94 -1.97 5.83 -3.34
CA PRO A 94 -3.22 6.33 -3.90
C PRO A 94 -3.73 5.27 -4.88
N ILE A 95 -4.92 4.73 -4.62
CA ILE A 95 -5.60 3.84 -5.55
C ILE A 95 -6.74 4.65 -6.17
N PRO A 96 -6.72 4.92 -7.49
CA PRO A 96 -7.90 5.43 -8.15
C PRO A 96 -8.97 4.34 -8.06
N LEU A 97 -10.05 4.61 -7.31
CA LEU A 97 -11.22 3.73 -7.24
C LEU A 97 -11.92 3.74 -8.61
N ALA A 98 -11.50 2.86 -9.52
CA ALA A 98 -12.25 2.55 -10.71
C ALA A 98 -13.36 1.55 -10.34
N TYR A 99 -14.59 2.05 -10.32
CA TYR A 99 -15.85 1.30 -10.28
C TYR A 99 -16.05 0.31 -9.12
N ILE A 100 -16.84 0.73 -8.13
CA ILE A 100 -17.56 -0.20 -7.24
C ILE A 100 -18.79 -0.67 -8.02
N GLY A 101 -18.80 -1.94 -8.42
CA GLY A 101 -19.95 -2.65 -8.98
C GLY A 101 -20.24 -3.90 -8.17
#